data_AF-A0A5S3YBP8-F1
#
_entry.id   AF-A0A5S3YBP8-F1
#
_cell.length_a   1.000
_cell.length_b   1.000
_cell.length_c   1.000
_cell.angle_alpha   90.00
_cell.angle_beta   90.00
_cell.angle_gamma   90.00
#
_symmetry.space_group_name_H-M   'P 1'
#
loop_
_entity.id
_entity.type
_entity.pdbx_description
1 polymer ?
#
loop_
_entity_poly.entity_id
_entity_poly.type
_entity_poly.pdbx_seq_one_letter_code
_entity_poly.pdbx_strand_id
1 'polypeptide(L)'
;MQQKTRAFLKWAGGKYSLVEDIRTRLKQASMDADTLVEPFVGAGSVFLNTDFKHYILNDINADLINLYTELKRTPDEFISDAKKLFVELNNHPEAYYEYRVQFNQSSDVYERAILFLYMNRHGYNGLCRYNLKGIFNVPFGKYKRPYFPEKEMHFFAEKAQQATFTCLGYDKVFKLIPNNAVVYCDPPYVPLSKTASFTSYAKGGFNLDDQANLANLAEQAAFENNTPVLISNHDTVWTRKIYSQASLDEIQVKRTISPKGGSRNKVNELMAMYLAPKKR
;
A
#
# COMPACT_ATOMS: atom_id res chain seq x y z
N MET A 1 -6.95 -6.10 -23.92
CA MET A 1 -6.54 -5.32 -22.73
C MET A 1 -6.86 -6.17 -21.51
N GLN A 2 -5.89 -6.45 -20.65
CA GLN A 2 -6.14 -7.14 -19.38
C GLN A 2 -7.07 -6.27 -18.53
N GLN A 3 -8.13 -6.84 -17.97
CA GLN A 3 -9.05 -6.11 -17.11
C GLN A 3 -8.34 -5.76 -15.80
N LYS A 4 -8.36 -4.48 -15.38
CA LYS A 4 -7.77 -4.06 -14.11
C LYS A 4 -8.49 -4.72 -12.93
N THR A 5 -7.73 -5.22 -11.97
CA THR A 5 -8.23 -5.80 -10.73
C THR A 5 -8.13 -4.81 -9.57
N ARG A 6 -9.23 -4.64 -8.83
CA ARG A 6 -9.26 -3.81 -7.63
C ARG A 6 -8.73 -4.57 -6.42
N ALA A 7 -8.11 -3.85 -5.49
CA ALA A 7 -7.77 -4.41 -4.19
C ALA A 7 -9.02 -4.69 -3.35
N PHE A 8 -8.95 -5.73 -2.54
CA PHE A 8 -10.02 -6.09 -1.60
C PHE A 8 -10.03 -5.19 -0.35
N LEU A 9 -9.01 -4.35 -0.13
CA LEU A 9 -8.99 -3.32 0.92
C LEU A 9 -9.26 -1.93 0.36
N LYS A 10 -9.88 -1.07 1.17
CA LYS A 10 -9.87 0.39 0.97
C LYS A 10 -8.60 0.90 1.61
N TRP A 11 -7.78 1.63 0.86
CA TRP A 11 -6.49 2.10 1.36
C TRP A 11 -6.22 3.50 0.88
N ALA A 12 -5.70 4.33 1.78
CA ALA A 12 -5.25 5.67 1.42
C ALA A 12 -4.10 5.56 0.40
N GLY A 13 -4.10 6.40 -0.62
CA GLY A 13 -3.04 6.42 -1.64
C GLY A 13 -3.14 5.32 -2.71
N GLY A 14 -4.20 4.50 -2.71
CA GLY A 14 -4.36 3.39 -3.65
C GLY A 14 -4.15 3.80 -5.12
N LYS A 15 -3.17 3.16 -5.78
CA LYS A 15 -2.69 3.50 -7.13
C LYS A 15 -3.52 2.95 -8.28
N TYR A 16 -4.71 2.43 -8.04
CA TYR A 16 -5.56 1.77 -9.05
C TYR A 16 -5.72 2.58 -10.36
N SER A 17 -5.85 3.91 -10.28
CA SER A 17 -5.94 4.77 -11.47
C SER A 17 -4.63 4.86 -12.26
N LEU A 18 -3.48 4.74 -11.59
CA LEU A 18 -2.13 4.95 -12.12
C LEU A 18 -1.41 3.65 -12.51
N VAL A 19 -2.02 2.48 -12.29
CA VAL A 19 -1.29 1.21 -12.45
C VAL A 19 -0.81 0.97 -13.88
N GLU A 20 -1.50 1.46 -14.92
CA GLU A 20 -1.00 1.28 -16.31
C GLU A 20 0.30 2.06 -16.54
N ASP A 21 0.36 3.31 -16.09
CA ASP A 21 1.56 4.14 -16.19
C ASP A 21 2.70 3.52 -15.39
N ILE A 22 2.44 3.10 -14.14
CA ILE A 22 3.43 2.44 -13.28
C ILE A 22 3.92 1.14 -13.94
N ARG A 23 3.00 0.28 -14.40
CA ARG A 23 3.33 -0.99 -15.08
C ARG A 23 4.19 -0.76 -16.31
N THR A 24 3.87 0.24 -17.11
CA THR A 24 4.64 0.58 -18.32
C THR A 24 6.06 0.98 -17.96
N ARG A 25 6.21 1.86 -16.95
CA ARG A 25 7.52 2.32 -16.47
C ARG A 25 8.36 1.18 -15.89
N LEU A 26 7.76 0.30 -15.09
CA LEU A 26 8.45 -0.87 -14.54
C LEU A 26 8.94 -1.81 -15.64
N LYS A 27 8.10 -2.10 -16.66
CA LYS A 27 8.49 -2.93 -17.81
C LYS A 27 9.58 -2.29 -18.66
N GLN A 28 9.56 -0.97 -18.84
CA GLN A 28 10.61 -0.24 -19.56
C GLN A 28 11.93 -0.19 -18.78
N ALA A 29 11.86 -0.14 -17.45
CA ALA A 29 13.03 -0.10 -16.58
C ALA A 29 13.78 -1.43 -16.56
N SER A 30 13.05 -2.56 -16.57
CA SER A 30 13.64 -3.88 -16.75
C SER A 30 12.63 -4.82 -17.41
N MET A 31 12.90 -5.18 -18.66
CA MET A 31 12.06 -6.13 -19.41
C MET A 31 12.20 -7.57 -18.91
N ASP A 32 13.36 -7.91 -18.37
CA ASP A 32 13.71 -9.28 -17.99
C ASP A 32 13.56 -9.54 -16.48
N ALA A 33 13.13 -8.53 -15.69
CA ALA A 33 12.94 -8.68 -14.25
C ALA A 33 11.90 -9.75 -13.92
N ASP A 34 12.32 -10.72 -13.10
CA ASP A 34 11.45 -11.80 -12.64
C ASP A 34 10.67 -11.44 -11.37
N THR A 35 11.23 -10.53 -10.56
CA THR A 35 10.70 -10.19 -9.24
C THR A 35 10.32 -8.72 -9.14
N LEU A 36 9.11 -8.43 -8.67
CA LEU A 36 8.73 -7.11 -8.19
C LEU A 36 8.87 -7.05 -6.67
N VAL A 37 9.61 -6.05 -6.18
CA VAL A 37 9.70 -5.73 -4.75
C VAL A 37 8.88 -4.48 -4.46
N GLU A 38 7.91 -4.57 -3.56
CA GLU A 38 7.13 -3.43 -3.07
C GLU A 38 7.40 -3.22 -1.57
N PRO A 39 8.33 -2.32 -1.17
CA PRO A 39 8.62 -2.04 0.24
C PRO A 39 7.44 -1.44 1.02
N PHE A 40 6.45 -0.88 0.31
CA PHE A 40 5.26 -0.20 0.83
C PHE A 40 4.00 -0.71 0.11
N VAL A 41 3.70 -2.00 0.21
CA VAL A 41 2.66 -2.64 -0.62
C VAL A 41 1.27 -2.03 -0.40
N GLY A 42 0.92 -1.61 0.82
CA GLY A 42 -0.42 -1.14 1.15
C GLY A 42 -1.49 -2.10 0.63
N ALA A 43 -2.49 -1.60 -0.10
CA ALA A 43 -3.54 -2.42 -0.74
C ALA A 43 -3.08 -3.32 -1.91
N GLY A 44 -1.81 -3.24 -2.35
CA GLY A 44 -1.28 -4.10 -3.42
C GLY A 44 -1.83 -3.81 -4.81
N SER A 45 -2.20 -2.55 -5.11
CA SER A 45 -2.75 -2.20 -6.43
C SER A 45 -1.79 -2.54 -7.59
N VAL A 46 -0.48 -2.33 -7.40
CA VAL A 46 0.52 -2.58 -8.44
C VAL A 46 0.79 -4.09 -8.57
N PHE A 47 1.04 -4.77 -7.46
CA PHE A 47 1.04 -6.24 -7.38
C PHE A 47 -0.12 -6.85 -8.16
N LEU A 48 -1.37 -6.49 -7.85
CA LEU A 48 -2.56 -7.09 -8.44
C LEU A 48 -2.67 -6.91 -9.96
N ASN A 49 -2.00 -5.92 -10.55
CA ASN A 49 -2.16 -5.54 -11.97
C ASN A 49 -0.84 -5.61 -12.78
N THR A 50 0.19 -6.26 -12.25
CA THR A 50 1.44 -6.60 -12.96
C THR A 50 1.57 -8.11 -13.12
N ASP A 51 2.50 -8.62 -13.92
CA ASP A 51 2.61 -10.06 -14.21
C ASP A 51 4.06 -10.56 -14.00
N PHE A 52 4.64 -10.28 -12.83
CA PHE A 52 5.97 -10.78 -12.46
C PHE A 52 5.88 -12.25 -11.99
N LYS A 53 6.98 -13.00 -12.12
CA LYS A 53 7.01 -14.40 -11.67
C LYS A 53 6.97 -14.51 -10.15
N HIS A 54 7.63 -13.57 -9.47
CA HIS A 54 7.73 -13.52 -8.02
C HIS A 54 7.47 -12.12 -7.49
N TYR A 55 6.98 -12.05 -6.25
CA TYR A 55 6.76 -10.79 -5.55
C TYR A 55 7.35 -10.85 -4.14
N ILE A 56 7.99 -9.76 -3.73
CA ILE A 56 8.35 -9.51 -2.34
C ILE A 56 7.55 -8.28 -1.90
N LEU A 57 6.55 -8.51 -1.05
CA LEU A 57 5.58 -7.50 -0.66
C LEU A 57 5.77 -7.19 0.83
N ASN A 58 6.11 -5.95 1.14
CA ASN A 58 6.40 -5.51 2.50
C ASN A 58 5.50 -4.34 2.91
N ASP A 59 5.15 -4.30 4.18
CA ASP A 59 4.59 -3.11 4.82
C ASP A 59 5.02 -3.09 6.29
N ILE A 60 5.09 -1.91 6.88
CA ILE A 60 5.37 -1.77 8.32
C ILE A 60 4.15 -2.14 9.18
N ASN A 61 2.96 -2.19 8.57
CA ASN A 61 1.72 -2.56 9.23
C ASN A 61 1.61 -4.09 9.37
N ALA A 62 1.88 -4.60 10.57
CA ALA A 62 1.78 -6.02 10.88
C ALA A 62 0.37 -6.60 10.68
N ASP A 63 -0.70 -5.86 10.99
CA ASP A 63 -2.07 -6.35 10.79
C ASP A 63 -2.42 -6.55 9.32
N LEU A 64 -1.88 -5.70 8.44
CA LEU A 64 -2.01 -5.83 6.99
C LEU A 64 -1.29 -7.09 6.48
N ILE A 65 -0.03 -7.27 6.90
CA ILE A 65 0.79 -8.40 6.46
C ILE A 65 0.23 -9.74 7.00
N ASN A 66 -0.25 -9.75 8.23
CA ASN A 66 -0.93 -10.89 8.82
C ASN A 66 -2.21 -11.23 8.05
N LEU A 67 -3.05 -10.24 7.74
CA LEU A 67 -4.24 -10.44 6.90
C LEU A 67 -3.89 -11.09 5.55
N TYR A 68 -2.86 -10.59 4.86
CA TYR A 68 -2.43 -11.15 3.59
C TYR A 68 -1.91 -12.58 3.72
N THR A 69 -1.19 -12.87 4.79
CA THR A 69 -0.65 -14.20 5.08
C THR A 69 -1.77 -15.20 5.38
N GLU A 70 -2.75 -14.81 6.19
CA GLU A 70 -3.91 -15.65 6.51
C GLU A 70 -4.77 -15.95 5.28
N LEU A 71 -5.10 -14.92 4.49
CA LEU A 71 -5.86 -15.09 3.25
C LEU A 71 -5.12 -15.96 2.23
N LYS A 72 -3.77 -15.86 2.15
CA LYS A 72 -2.96 -16.73 1.29
C LYS A 72 -3.01 -18.20 1.73
N ARG A 73 -3.04 -18.45 3.05
CA ARG A 73 -2.89 -19.78 3.65
C ARG A 73 -4.16 -20.63 3.52
N THR A 74 -5.31 -20.08 3.88
CA THR A 74 -6.60 -20.80 3.87
C THR A 74 -7.70 -19.92 3.27
N PRO A 75 -7.67 -19.65 1.95
CA PRO A 75 -8.53 -18.64 1.33
C PRO A 75 -10.03 -18.91 1.50
N ASP A 76 -10.49 -20.13 1.24
CA ASP A 76 -11.92 -20.45 1.27
C ASP A 76 -12.49 -20.34 2.70
N GLU A 77 -11.73 -20.81 3.69
CA GLU A 77 -12.08 -20.71 5.11
C GLU A 77 -12.10 -19.25 5.57
N PHE A 78 -11.02 -18.50 5.27
CA PHE A 78 -10.91 -17.08 5.61
C PHE A 78 -12.07 -16.27 5.03
N ILE A 79 -12.38 -16.49 3.75
CA ILE A 79 -13.45 -15.77 3.05
C ILE A 79 -14.82 -16.15 3.65
N SER A 80 -15.06 -17.44 3.90
CA SER A 80 -16.29 -17.91 4.53
C SER A 80 -16.51 -17.29 5.92
N ASP A 81 -15.47 -17.26 6.75
CA ASP A 81 -15.54 -16.70 8.10
C ASP A 81 -15.70 -15.18 8.09
N ALA A 82 -14.92 -14.49 7.26
CA ALA A 82 -15.05 -13.05 7.11
C ALA A 82 -16.47 -12.66 6.65
N LYS A 83 -17.07 -13.43 5.73
CA LYS A 83 -18.42 -13.17 5.20
C LYS A 83 -19.49 -13.16 6.29
N LYS A 84 -19.32 -13.95 7.37
CA LYS A 84 -20.25 -13.98 8.52
C LYS A 84 -20.35 -12.63 9.23
N LEU A 85 -19.30 -11.80 9.16
CA LEU A 85 -19.33 -10.45 9.72
C LEU A 85 -20.03 -9.42 8.83
N PHE A 86 -20.23 -9.71 7.54
CA PHE A 86 -20.80 -8.78 6.54
C PHE A 86 -22.33 -8.97 6.40
N VAL A 87 -23.02 -8.93 7.54
CA VAL A 87 -24.48 -9.04 7.65
C VAL A 87 -25.07 -7.76 8.22
N GLU A 88 -26.37 -7.52 7.97
CA GLU A 88 -27.05 -6.29 8.41
C GLU A 88 -27.02 -6.11 9.95
N LEU A 89 -27.12 -7.22 10.69
CA LEU A 89 -27.02 -7.22 12.15
C LEU A 89 -25.70 -6.64 12.67
N ASN A 90 -24.62 -6.66 11.89
CA ASN A 90 -23.33 -6.12 12.29
C ASN A 90 -23.07 -4.71 11.73
N ASN A 91 -24.02 -4.08 11.03
CA ASN A 91 -23.83 -2.78 10.38
C ASN A 91 -24.43 -1.61 11.18
N HIS A 92 -24.12 -1.55 12.48
CA HIS A 92 -24.51 -0.45 13.36
C HIS A 92 -23.38 -0.07 14.33
N PRO A 93 -23.42 1.12 14.96
CA PRO A 93 -22.32 1.65 15.76
C PRO A 93 -21.90 0.73 16.92
N GLU A 94 -22.85 0.13 17.63
CA GLU A 94 -22.61 -0.68 18.82
C GLU A 94 -21.79 -1.93 18.45
N ALA A 95 -22.25 -2.73 17.48
CA ALA A 95 -21.51 -3.89 16.98
C ALA A 95 -20.11 -3.50 16.46
N TYR A 96 -20.00 -2.40 15.71
CA TYR A 96 -18.70 -1.93 15.21
C TYR A 96 -17.72 -1.63 16.35
N TYR A 97 -18.19 -0.99 17.43
CA TYR A 97 -17.32 -0.65 18.55
C TYR A 97 -16.97 -1.85 19.43
N GLU A 98 -17.88 -2.84 19.56
CA GLU A 98 -17.59 -4.12 20.21
C GLU A 98 -16.49 -4.88 19.45
N TYR A 99 -16.64 -5.06 18.14
CA TYR A 99 -15.60 -5.68 17.30
C TYR A 99 -14.28 -4.91 17.32
N ARG A 100 -14.32 -3.58 17.44
CA ARG A 100 -13.10 -2.77 17.59
C ARG A 100 -12.42 -3.00 18.95
N VAL A 101 -13.18 -3.20 20.03
CA VAL A 101 -12.61 -3.56 21.34
C VAL A 101 -12.00 -4.96 21.26
N GLN A 102 -12.73 -5.93 20.71
CA GLN A 102 -12.27 -7.30 20.50
C GLN A 102 -10.98 -7.34 19.68
N PHE A 103 -10.91 -6.61 18.56
CA PHE A 103 -9.70 -6.49 17.76
C PHE A 103 -8.51 -5.94 18.56
N ASN A 104 -8.73 -4.94 19.41
CA ASN A 104 -7.65 -4.32 20.19
C ASN A 104 -7.19 -5.18 21.37
N GLN A 105 -8.02 -6.10 21.85
CA GLN A 105 -7.71 -7.01 22.96
C GLN A 105 -7.19 -8.37 22.48
N SER A 106 -7.52 -8.76 21.25
CA SER A 106 -7.12 -10.04 20.69
C SER A 106 -5.63 -10.10 20.38
N SER A 107 -5.04 -11.24 20.71
CA SER A 107 -3.70 -11.66 20.30
C SER A 107 -3.73 -12.77 19.24
N ASP A 108 -4.92 -13.26 18.87
CA ASP A 108 -5.08 -14.24 17.80
C ASP A 108 -4.97 -13.55 16.44
N VAL A 109 -3.97 -13.96 15.66
CA VAL A 109 -3.65 -13.39 14.35
C VAL A 109 -4.82 -13.57 13.36
N TYR A 110 -5.50 -14.72 13.40
CA TYR A 110 -6.58 -15.03 12.46
C TYR A 110 -7.83 -14.20 12.77
N GLU A 111 -8.23 -14.15 14.03
CA GLU A 111 -9.33 -13.29 14.48
C GLU A 111 -9.06 -11.81 14.15
N ARG A 112 -7.85 -11.33 14.45
CA ARG A 112 -7.45 -9.95 14.11
C ARG A 112 -7.54 -9.68 12.61
N ALA A 113 -7.12 -10.61 11.76
CA ALA A 113 -7.18 -10.45 10.30
C ALA A 113 -8.63 -10.31 9.79
N ILE A 114 -9.54 -11.16 10.28
CA ILE A 114 -10.98 -11.08 9.95
C ILE A 114 -11.57 -9.74 10.42
N LEU A 115 -11.32 -9.36 11.66
CA LEU A 115 -11.81 -8.10 12.23
C LEU A 115 -11.20 -6.88 11.52
N PHE A 116 -9.95 -6.96 11.08
CA PHE A 116 -9.29 -5.90 10.31
C PHE A 116 -10.00 -5.64 8.98
N LEU A 117 -10.37 -6.70 8.25
CA LEU A 117 -11.17 -6.58 7.01
C LEU A 117 -12.55 -5.98 7.29
N TYR A 118 -13.25 -6.45 8.34
CA TYR A 118 -14.53 -5.89 8.75
C TYR A 118 -14.41 -4.39 9.05
N MET A 119 -13.46 -3.98 9.90
CA MET A 119 -13.23 -2.58 10.26
C MET A 119 -12.83 -1.73 9.05
N ASN A 120 -12.06 -2.26 8.10
CA ASN A 120 -11.72 -1.54 6.87
C ASN A 120 -12.95 -1.20 6.02
N ARG A 121 -13.92 -2.12 5.97
CA ARG A 121 -15.14 -1.96 5.14
C ARG A 121 -16.25 -1.18 5.85
N HIS A 122 -16.34 -1.29 7.18
CA HIS A 122 -17.38 -0.65 8.00
C HIS A 122 -16.92 0.68 8.62
N GLY A 123 -15.61 0.88 8.79
CA GLY A 123 -15.01 2.05 9.41
C GLY A 123 -14.92 3.26 8.47
N TYR A 124 -14.85 4.45 9.06
CA TYR A 124 -14.86 5.73 8.34
C TYR A 124 -13.79 5.80 7.25
N ASN A 125 -14.24 5.95 6.00
CA ASN A 125 -13.43 6.08 4.78
C ASN A 125 -12.42 4.94 4.54
N GLY A 126 -12.56 3.79 5.21
CA GLY A 126 -11.56 2.73 5.16
C GLY A 126 -10.18 3.20 5.64
N LEU A 127 -10.16 4.16 6.56
CA LEU A 127 -8.93 4.53 7.24
C LEU A 127 -8.42 3.33 8.04
N CYS A 128 -7.11 3.27 8.19
CA CYS A 128 -6.44 2.40 9.13
C CYS A 128 -5.53 3.30 9.98
N ARG A 129 -5.85 3.40 11.27
CA ARG A 129 -5.23 4.38 12.18
C ARG A 129 -5.19 3.81 13.58
N TYR A 130 -4.03 3.95 14.19
CA TYR A 130 -3.73 3.55 15.55
C TYR A 130 -3.25 4.76 16.34
N ASN A 131 -3.51 4.78 17.64
CA ASN A 131 -2.87 5.76 18.53
C ASN A 131 -1.42 5.34 18.86
N LEU A 132 -0.71 6.15 19.63
CA LEU A 132 0.68 5.86 20.05
C LEU A 132 0.82 4.57 20.89
N LYS A 133 -0.27 4.07 21.46
CA LYS A 133 -0.31 2.79 22.19
C LYS A 133 -0.57 1.59 21.27
N GLY A 134 -0.72 1.79 19.96
CA GLY A 134 -1.04 0.73 19.00
C GLY A 134 -2.51 0.33 18.99
N ILE A 135 -3.41 1.14 19.55
CA ILE A 135 -4.84 0.84 19.62
C ILE A 135 -5.53 1.43 18.40
N PHE A 136 -6.20 0.60 17.62
CA PHE A 136 -7.00 0.98 16.47
C PHE A 136 -8.19 1.85 16.89
N ASN A 137 -8.32 3.03 16.29
CA ASN A 137 -9.24 4.08 16.77
C ASN A 137 -10.07 4.77 15.65
N VAL A 138 -10.32 4.07 14.55
CA VAL A 138 -11.17 4.59 13.47
C VAL A 138 -12.65 4.50 13.90
N PRO A 139 -13.46 5.56 13.72
CA PRO A 139 -14.89 5.54 14.06
C PRO A 139 -15.72 4.80 13.01
N PHE A 140 -16.97 4.46 13.34
CA PHE A 140 -17.91 3.82 12.42
C PHE A 140 -18.21 4.70 11.19
N GLY A 141 -18.26 4.10 10.00
CA GLY A 141 -18.37 4.79 8.72
C GLY A 141 -19.78 5.09 8.22
N LYS A 142 -20.83 4.54 8.85
CA LYS A 142 -22.25 4.76 8.50
C LYS A 142 -22.60 4.43 7.03
N TYR A 143 -21.99 3.39 6.47
CA TYR A 143 -22.32 2.94 5.12
C TYR A 143 -23.66 2.20 5.12
N LYS A 144 -24.50 2.46 4.09
CA LYS A 144 -25.78 1.78 3.95
C LYS A 144 -25.62 0.25 3.82
N ARG A 145 -24.68 -0.19 2.99
CA ARG A 145 -24.37 -1.60 2.76
C ARG A 145 -22.89 -1.74 2.40
N PRO A 146 -22.02 -2.07 3.38
CA PRO A 146 -20.62 -2.38 3.11
C PRO A 146 -20.49 -3.51 2.09
N TYR A 147 -19.66 -3.30 1.07
CA TYR A 147 -19.38 -4.33 0.06
C TYR A 147 -18.42 -5.39 0.62
N PHE A 148 -18.82 -6.66 0.51
CA PHE A 148 -17.95 -7.80 0.80
C PHE A 148 -17.14 -8.18 -0.45
N PRO A 149 -15.80 -8.04 -0.43
CA PRO A 149 -14.96 -8.16 -1.62
C PRO A 149 -14.54 -9.60 -1.93
N GLU A 150 -15.51 -10.50 -2.05
CA GLU A 150 -15.29 -11.95 -2.23
C GLU A 150 -14.43 -12.26 -3.46
N LYS A 151 -14.81 -11.70 -4.61
CA LYS A 151 -14.08 -11.91 -5.88
C LYS A 151 -12.65 -11.37 -5.81
N GLU A 152 -12.47 -10.20 -5.24
CA GLU A 152 -11.15 -9.58 -5.09
C GLU A 152 -10.26 -10.36 -4.12
N MET A 153 -10.82 -10.97 -3.08
CA MET A 153 -10.07 -11.82 -2.14
C MET A 153 -9.62 -13.13 -2.78
N HIS A 154 -10.48 -13.82 -3.54
CA HIS A 154 -10.07 -15.03 -4.27
C HIS A 154 -8.96 -14.72 -5.28
N PHE A 155 -9.10 -13.64 -6.06
CA PHE A 155 -8.05 -13.23 -7.00
C PHE A 155 -6.75 -12.87 -6.28
N PHE A 156 -6.83 -12.15 -5.15
CA PHE A 156 -5.65 -11.84 -4.35
C PHE A 156 -4.97 -13.12 -3.86
N ALA A 157 -5.73 -14.08 -3.33
CA ALA A 157 -5.20 -15.32 -2.77
C ALA A 157 -4.53 -16.21 -3.84
N GLU A 158 -5.11 -16.29 -5.03
CA GLU A 158 -4.51 -16.99 -6.18
C GLU A 158 -3.16 -16.37 -6.53
N LYS A 159 -3.11 -15.05 -6.68
CA LYS A 159 -1.89 -14.34 -7.04
C LYS A 159 -0.85 -14.36 -5.91
N ALA A 160 -1.29 -14.34 -4.66
CA ALA A 160 -0.44 -14.34 -3.48
C ALA A 160 0.40 -15.63 -3.35
N GLN A 161 0.07 -16.70 -4.08
CA GLN A 161 0.91 -17.89 -4.16
C GLN A 161 2.30 -17.59 -4.73
N GLN A 162 2.43 -16.57 -5.57
CA GLN A 162 3.70 -16.09 -6.12
C GLN A 162 4.40 -15.03 -5.24
N ALA A 163 3.78 -14.64 -4.12
CA ALA A 163 4.26 -13.55 -3.27
C ALA A 163 4.82 -14.05 -1.93
N THR A 164 5.89 -13.40 -1.47
CA THR A 164 6.38 -13.48 -0.09
C THR A 164 6.02 -12.19 0.63
N PHE A 165 5.30 -12.32 1.75
CA PHE A 165 4.95 -11.17 2.59
C PHE A 165 5.98 -10.99 3.71
N THR A 166 6.39 -9.75 3.95
CA THR A 166 7.33 -9.40 5.03
C THR A 166 6.83 -8.17 5.80
N CYS A 167 7.18 -8.08 7.09
CA CYS A 167 6.85 -6.95 7.95
C CYS A 167 8.13 -6.34 8.52
N LEU A 168 8.84 -5.60 7.67
CA LEU A 168 10.16 -5.02 7.95
C LEU A 168 10.17 -3.51 7.68
N GLY A 169 11.15 -2.82 8.24
CA GLY A 169 11.50 -1.46 7.79
C GLY A 169 11.94 -1.49 6.33
N TYR A 170 11.58 -0.46 5.56
CA TYR A 170 11.91 -0.37 4.13
C TYR A 170 13.41 -0.51 3.87
N ASP A 171 14.24 0.07 4.74
CA ASP A 171 15.71 -0.03 4.73
C ASP A 171 16.22 -1.49 4.77
N LYS A 172 15.52 -2.36 5.52
CA LYS A 172 15.86 -3.79 5.59
C LYS A 172 15.41 -4.51 4.33
N VAL A 173 14.29 -4.13 3.73
CA VAL A 173 13.83 -4.70 2.45
C VAL A 173 14.86 -4.46 1.35
N PHE A 174 15.44 -3.26 1.29
CA PHE A 174 16.48 -2.94 0.30
C PHE A 174 17.73 -3.84 0.40
N LYS A 175 18.04 -4.38 1.58
CA LYS A 175 19.14 -5.33 1.78
C LYS A 175 18.82 -6.76 1.33
N LEU A 176 17.54 -7.06 1.09
CA LEU A 176 17.03 -8.38 0.73
C LEU A 176 16.55 -8.44 -0.73
N ILE A 177 16.80 -7.40 -1.52
CA ILE A 177 16.42 -7.38 -2.93
C ILE A 177 17.20 -8.49 -3.66
N PRO A 178 16.51 -9.43 -4.33
CA PRO A 178 17.17 -10.46 -5.10
C PRO A 178 17.72 -9.89 -6.40
N ASN A 179 18.64 -10.62 -7.03
CA ASN A 179 19.05 -10.34 -8.39
C ASN A 179 17.84 -10.42 -9.34
N ASN A 180 17.93 -9.72 -10.48
CA ASN A 180 16.88 -9.67 -11.49
C ASN A 180 15.51 -9.17 -10.96
N ALA A 181 15.56 -8.17 -10.09
CA ALA A 181 14.39 -7.52 -9.53
C ALA A 181 14.20 -6.09 -10.07
N VAL A 182 12.96 -5.61 -9.96
CA VAL A 182 12.62 -4.20 -10.03
C VAL A 182 11.89 -3.81 -8.74
N VAL A 183 12.13 -2.59 -8.26
CA VAL A 183 11.53 -2.10 -7.02
C VAL A 183 10.52 -1.00 -7.33
N TYR A 184 9.34 -1.09 -6.73
CA TYR A 184 8.35 -0.02 -6.72
C TYR A 184 8.10 0.47 -5.29
N CYS A 185 8.33 1.76 -5.05
CA CYS A 185 8.13 2.39 -3.75
C CYS A 185 6.97 3.39 -3.80
N ASP A 186 5.98 3.16 -2.95
CA ASP A 186 4.87 4.08 -2.70
C ASP A 186 4.83 4.52 -1.23
N PRO A 187 5.82 5.31 -0.77
CA PRO A 187 5.93 5.70 0.64
C PRO A 187 4.74 6.57 1.06
N PRO A 188 4.49 6.75 2.37
CA PRO A 188 3.61 7.81 2.85
C PRO A 188 4.05 9.17 2.27
N TYR A 189 3.13 9.91 1.64
CA TYR A 189 3.50 11.11 0.89
C TYR A 189 3.93 12.28 1.78
N VAL A 190 4.84 13.08 1.23
CA VAL A 190 5.25 14.37 1.80
C VAL A 190 4.03 15.28 1.99
N PRO A 191 3.81 15.86 3.19
CA PRO A 191 2.68 16.77 3.39
C PRO A 191 2.71 17.97 2.42
N LEU A 192 1.59 18.24 1.74
CA LEU A 192 1.45 19.40 0.85
C LEU A 192 1.43 20.75 1.60
N SER A 193 1.24 20.72 2.93
CA SER A 193 1.33 21.89 3.79
C SER A 193 1.86 21.48 5.17
N LYS A 194 2.47 22.41 5.91
CA LYS A 194 2.90 22.21 7.31
C LYS A 194 1.75 21.76 8.22
N THR A 195 0.51 22.16 7.91
CA THR A 195 -0.71 21.77 8.64
C THR A 195 -1.25 20.39 8.29
N ALA A 196 -0.85 19.80 7.16
CA ALA A 196 -1.21 18.44 6.76
C ALA A 196 -0.33 17.36 7.42
N SER A 197 0.70 17.76 8.18
CA SER A 197 1.64 16.89 8.88
C SER A 197 1.04 16.05 10.03
N PHE A 198 -0.28 16.10 10.25
CA PHE A 198 -0.96 15.56 11.43
C PHE A 198 -1.58 14.16 11.26
N THR A 199 -1.37 13.47 10.14
CA THR A 199 -1.86 12.09 9.94
C THR A 199 -0.70 11.10 9.91
N SER A 200 -0.22 10.68 11.08
CA SER A 200 0.81 9.66 11.19
C SER A 200 0.22 8.25 10.96
N TYR A 201 0.79 7.54 9.98
CA TYR A 201 0.71 6.09 9.86
C TYR A 201 1.88 5.50 10.66
N ALA A 202 1.61 4.48 11.48
CA ALA A 202 2.55 3.75 12.33
C ALA A 202 3.24 4.53 13.48
N LYS A 203 3.62 3.79 14.52
CA LYS A 203 4.35 4.28 15.70
C LYS A 203 5.79 4.62 15.25
N GLY A 204 6.07 5.92 15.09
CA GLY A 204 7.35 6.43 14.58
C GLY A 204 7.23 7.32 13.34
N GLY A 205 6.14 7.20 12.58
CA GLY A 205 5.90 7.99 11.36
C GLY A 205 6.93 7.76 10.24
N PHE A 206 6.61 8.20 9.03
CA PHE A 206 7.55 8.29 7.91
C PHE A 206 7.87 9.77 7.71
N ASN A 207 9.05 10.19 8.14
CA ASN A 207 9.41 11.61 8.26
C ASN A 207 10.24 12.11 7.06
N LEU A 208 10.76 13.33 7.15
CA LEU A 208 11.53 13.92 6.03
C LEU A 208 12.89 13.24 5.82
N ASP A 209 13.52 12.76 6.89
CA ASP A 209 14.78 12.04 6.83
C ASP A 209 14.56 10.65 6.24
N ASP A 210 13.43 9.99 6.53
CA ASP A 210 13.04 8.73 5.89
C ASP A 210 12.84 8.88 4.38
N GLN A 211 12.23 9.99 3.94
CA GLN A 211 12.06 10.30 2.51
C GLN A 211 13.41 10.46 1.81
N ALA A 212 14.35 11.17 2.43
CA ALA A 212 15.70 11.35 1.90
C ALA A 212 16.49 10.04 1.91
N ASN A 213 16.38 9.25 2.98
CA ASN A 213 17.03 7.95 3.09
C ASN A 213 16.51 6.96 2.03
N LEU A 214 15.20 6.95 1.77
CA LEU A 214 14.63 6.15 0.69
C LEU A 214 15.20 6.53 -0.68
N ALA A 215 15.42 7.82 -0.95
CA ALA A 215 16.06 8.29 -2.18
C ALA A 215 17.50 7.78 -2.30
N ASN A 216 18.28 7.84 -1.21
CA ASN A 216 19.65 7.34 -1.17
C ASN A 216 19.71 5.81 -1.41
N LEU A 217 18.80 5.05 -0.80
CA LEU A 217 18.72 3.60 -1.01
C LEU A 217 18.32 3.25 -2.44
N ALA A 218 17.42 4.02 -3.06
CA ALA A 218 17.03 3.84 -4.44
C ALA A 218 18.18 4.12 -5.41
N GLU A 219 18.93 5.20 -5.17
CA GLU A 219 20.14 5.53 -5.91
C GLU A 219 21.18 4.42 -5.80
N GLN A 220 21.47 3.96 -4.58
CA GLN A 220 22.42 2.89 -4.34
C GLN A 220 22.01 1.60 -5.06
N ALA A 221 20.75 1.18 -4.93
CA ALA A 221 20.24 -0.02 -5.59
C ALA A 221 20.37 0.06 -7.12
N ALA A 222 20.06 1.22 -7.71
CA ALA A 222 20.16 1.40 -9.15
C ALA A 222 21.60 1.51 -9.64
N PHE A 223 22.46 2.26 -8.95
CA PHE A 223 23.78 2.64 -9.47
C PHE A 223 24.85 1.60 -9.14
N GLU A 224 24.77 0.96 -7.98
CA GLU A 224 25.74 -0.05 -7.54
C GLU A 224 25.28 -1.46 -7.90
N ASN A 225 23.99 -1.76 -7.72
CA ASN A 225 23.46 -3.12 -7.87
C ASN A 225 22.68 -3.34 -9.18
N ASN A 226 22.65 -2.34 -10.07
CA ASN A 226 21.94 -2.39 -11.35
C ASN A 226 20.46 -2.82 -11.20
N THR A 227 19.83 -2.45 -10.09
CA THR A 227 18.43 -2.78 -9.77
C THR A 227 17.57 -1.53 -9.98
N PRO A 228 16.69 -1.49 -10.99
CA PRO A 228 15.84 -0.32 -11.21
C PRO A 228 14.86 -0.07 -10.07
N VAL A 229 14.67 1.21 -9.74
CA VAL A 229 13.76 1.64 -8.67
C VAL A 229 12.85 2.76 -9.16
N LEU A 230 11.54 2.55 -9.05
CA LEU A 230 10.52 3.56 -9.30
C LEU A 230 9.90 4.01 -7.99
N ILE A 231 9.90 5.32 -7.74
CA ILE A 231 9.25 5.93 -6.58
C ILE A 231 8.10 6.84 -7.05
N SER A 232 6.92 6.71 -6.44
CA SER A 232 5.82 7.68 -6.58
C SER A 232 5.72 8.58 -5.36
N ASN A 233 5.55 9.89 -5.57
CA ASN A 233 5.32 10.85 -4.49
C ASN A 233 4.54 12.08 -4.98
N HIS A 234 4.23 13.00 -4.09
CA HIS A 234 3.79 14.33 -4.48
C HIS A 234 4.86 15.08 -5.27
N ASP A 235 4.45 15.79 -6.32
CA ASP A 235 5.34 16.73 -7.00
C ASP A 235 5.45 18.03 -6.21
N THR A 236 6.60 18.22 -5.56
CA THR A 236 6.92 19.39 -4.75
C THR A 236 8.38 19.78 -5.00
N VAL A 237 8.73 21.03 -4.68
CA VAL A 237 10.14 21.48 -4.75
C VAL A 237 11.06 20.57 -3.95
N TRP A 238 10.60 20.08 -2.80
CA TRP A 238 11.43 19.24 -1.94
C TRP A 238 11.58 17.81 -2.47
N THR A 239 10.50 17.18 -2.95
CA THR A 239 10.57 15.84 -3.56
C THR A 239 11.44 15.84 -4.84
N ARG A 240 11.35 16.88 -5.67
CA ARG A 240 12.27 17.04 -6.82
C ARG A 240 13.73 17.17 -6.41
N LYS A 241 14.00 17.83 -5.27
CA LYS A 241 15.37 17.99 -4.76
C LYS A 241 15.95 16.65 -4.30
N ILE A 242 15.21 15.89 -3.48
CA ILE A 242 15.70 14.61 -2.96
C ILE A 242 15.79 13.54 -4.05
N TYR A 243 14.96 13.60 -5.09
CA TYR A 243 15.00 12.67 -6.21
C TYR A 243 15.81 13.19 -7.41
N SER A 244 16.71 14.15 -7.21
CA SER A 244 17.43 14.82 -8.31
C SER A 244 18.36 13.92 -9.14
N GLN A 245 18.75 12.76 -8.61
CA GLN A 245 19.54 11.76 -9.34
C GLN A 245 18.68 10.81 -10.21
N ALA A 246 17.35 10.88 -10.09
CA ALA A 246 16.43 10.09 -10.90
C ALA A 246 16.00 10.81 -12.18
N SER A 247 15.49 10.06 -13.15
CA SER A 247 14.66 10.62 -14.22
C SER A 247 13.27 10.93 -13.65
N LEU A 248 12.87 12.20 -13.73
CA LEU A 248 11.63 12.70 -13.12
C LEU A 248 10.55 12.96 -14.17
N ASP A 249 9.38 12.37 -13.97
CA ASP A 249 8.18 12.60 -14.79
C ASP A 249 6.97 13.00 -13.94
N GLU A 250 6.07 13.79 -14.51
CA GLU A 250 4.82 14.21 -13.88
C GLU A 250 3.60 13.50 -14.47
N ILE A 251 2.67 13.12 -13.59
CA ILE A 251 1.34 12.63 -13.98
C ILE A 251 0.26 13.46 -13.29
N GLN A 252 -0.73 13.94 -14.05
CA GLN A 252 -1.88 14.63 -13.47
C GLN A 252 -2.89 13.63 -12.91
N VAL A 253 -3.19 13.72 -11.61
CA VAL A 253 -4.13 12.81 -10.94
C VAL A 253 -5.30 13.58 -10.33
N LYS A 254 -6.51 13.01 -10.46
CA LYS A 254 -7.71 13.52 -9.78
C LYS A 254 -7.80 12.86 -8.40
N ARG A 255 -7.64 13.62 -7.30
CA ARG A 255 -7.90 13.11 -5.95
C ARG A 255 -9.40 13.04 -5.65
N THR A 256 -9.88 11.90 -5.16
CA THR A 256 -11.29 11.68 -4.80
C THR A 256 -11.58 11.97 -3.31
N ILE A 257 -10.55 12.17 -2.48
CA ILE A 257 -10.70 12.34 -1.03
C ILE A 257 -10.20 13.75 -0.64
N SER A 258 -11.12 14.70 -0.52
CA SER A 258 -10.91 15.99 0.16
C SER A 258 -12.09 16.24 1.11
N PRO A 259 -11.87 16.68 2.36
CA PRO A 259 -12.95 16.98 3.31
C PRO A 259 -13.79 18.21 2.93
N LYS A 260 -13.34 19.02 1.97
CA LYS A 260 -14.03 20.25 1.53
C LYS A 260 -14.40 20.15 0.06
N GLY A 261 -15.70 20.17 -0.23
CA GLY A 261 -16.27 20.07 -1.59
C GLY A 261 -15.91 21.22 -2.56
N GLY A 262 -15.11 22.21 -2.12
CA GLY A 262 -14.78 23.42 -2.88
C GLY A 262 -13.37 23.49 -3.49
N SER A 263 -12.49 22.52 -3.28
CA SER A 263 -11.15 22.53 -3.91
C SER A 263 -10.76 21.14 -4.44
N ARG A 264 -11.28 20.79 -5.61
CA ARG A 264 -10.74 19.70 -6.44
C ARG A 264 -9.46 20.18 -7.13
N ASN A 265 -8.45 20.56 -6.36
CA ASN A 265 -7.15 20.94 -6.92
C ASN A 265 -6.50 19.67 -7.49
N LYS A 266 -6.19 19.68 -8.78
CA LYS A 266 -5.30 18.69 -9.37
C LYS A 266 -3.96 18.78 -8.63
N VAL A 267 -3.49 17.67 -8.08
CA VAL A 267 -2.15 17.59 -7.52
C VAL A 267 -1.33 16.74 -8.48
N ASN A 268 -0.19 17.25 -8.91
CA ASN A 268 0.73 16.49 -9.74
C ASN A 268 1.39 15.40 -8.89
N GLU A 269 1.48 14.22 -9.47
CA GLU A 269 2.20 13.09 -8.91
C GLU A 269 3.51 12.94 -9.65
N LEU A 270 4.59 12.85 -8.87
CA LEU A 270 5.95 12.71 -9.36
C LEU A 270 6.31 11.23 -9.42
N MET A 271 6.80 10.79 -10.57
CA MET A 271 7.40 9.49 -10.78
C MET A 271 8.91 9.68 -10.91
N ALA A 272 9.67 9.17 -9.95
CA ALA A 272 11.13 9.21 -9.95
C ALA A 272 11.68 7.83 -10.31
N MET A 273 12.29 7.71 -11.47
CA MET A 273 12.89 6.46 -11.97
C MET A 273 14.41 6.51 -11.84
N TYR A 274 14.96 5.62 -11.01
CA TYR A 274 16.40 5.39 -10.87
C TYR A 274 16.81 4.20 -11.75
N LEU A 275 17.77 4.43 -12.63
CA LEU A 275 18.37 3.42 -13.51
C LEU A 275 19.89 3.50 -13.38
N ALA A 276 20.59 2.39 -13.62
CA ALA A 276 22.05 2.42 -13.68
C ALA A 276 22.52 3.47 -14.70
N PRO A 277 23.58 4.24 -14.37
CA PRO A 277 24.16 5.18 -15.31
C PRO A 277 24.57 4.44 -16.60
N LYS A 278 24.22 4.99 -17.77
CA LYS A 278 24.72 4.43 -19.03
C LYS A 278 26.25 4.50 -18.99
N LYS A 279 26.92 3.34 -19.07
CA LYS A 279 28.36 3.29 -19.32
C LYS A 279 28.63 4.08 -20.59
N ARG A 280 29.39 5.16 -20.48
CA ARG A 280 29.85 5.95 -21.62
C ARG A 280 30.89 5.17 -22.41
#